data_AF-A0A067PUX7-F1
#
_entry.id   AF-A0A067PUX7-F1
#
_cell.length_a   1.000
_cell.length_b   1.000
_cell.length_c   1.000
_cell.angle_alpha   90.00
_cell.angle_beta   90.00
_cell.angle_gamma   90.00
#
_symmetry.space_group_name_H-M   'P 1'
#
loop_
_entity.id
_entity.type
_entity.pdbx_description
1 polymer ?
#
loop_
_entity_poly.entity_id
_entity_poly.type
_entity_poly.pdbx_seq_one_letter_code
_entity_poly.pdbx_strand_id
1 'polypeptide(L)'
;LRKLAVKIIYSTTKLLPEWYKKVAEFKLSKQLMPRDVSTRWNSTFDMIDFALEYRVPLDAISSDCNNDLQAFELTETEWLIAKQLQDILKDATLFFSQVTPNLATVIPAMDIIDETFMNHLLNHQCLDVSIHVSVNLAKKTLNHYYDKTDLSEIDSFLLPLLVLHPCHKLAYFKRASWLPEWITTTKEIIHNEYKLSYPQNEDLTEDKAELALATVCCQ
;
A
#
# COMPACT_ATOMS: atom_id res chain seq x y z
N LEU A 1 -19.15 -3.57 -11.09
CA LEU A 1 -18.23 -4.67 -10.68
C LEU A 1 -18.63 -5.41 -9.40
N ARG A 2 -18.54 -4.83 -8.18
CA ARG A 2 -18.84 -5.56 -6.91
C ARG A 2 -20.18 -6.31 -6.90
N LYS A 3 -21.27 -5.63 -7.26
CA LYS A 3 -22.62 -6.22 -7.32
C LYS A 3 -22.74 -7.31 -8.39
N LEU A 4 -22.06 -7.13 -9.52
CA LEU A 4 -22.02 -8.10 -10.62
C LEU A 4 -21.31 -9.38 -10.18
N ALA A 5 -20.13 -9.26 -9.52
CA ALA A 5 -19.40 -10.41 -8.97
C ALA A 5 -20.28 -11.21 -7.99
N VAL A 6 -20.94 -10.52 -7.06
CA VAL A 6 -21.87 -11.14 -6.09
C VAL A 6 -23.01 -11.87 -6.83
N LYS A 7 -23.68 -11.23 -7.79
CA LYS A 7 -24.77 -11.85 -8.55
C LYS A 7 -24.33 -13.11 -9.30
N ILE A 8 -23.19 -13.07 -9.99
CA ILE A 8 -22.67 -14.23 -10.74
C ILE A 8 -22.35 -15.37 -9.77
N ILE A 9 -21.65 -15.08 -8.67
CA ILE A 9 -21.17 -16.12 -7.76
C ILE A 9 -22.30 -16.79 -6.98
N TYR A 10 -23.31 -16.01 -6.56
CA TYR A 10 -24.42 -16.55 -5.79
C TYR A 10 -25.54 -17.17 -6.64
N SER A 11 -25.56 -16.93 -7.96
CA SER A 11 -26.48 -17.59 -8.89
C SER A 11 -25.84 -18.86 -9.46
N THR A 12 -25.72 -19.86 -8.60
CA THR A 12 -25.02 -21.14 -8.89
C THR A 12 -25.68 -21.97 -9.99
N THR A 13 -26.98 -21.75 -10.25
CA THR A 13 -27.77 -22.55 -11.19
C THR A 13 -27.92 -21.92 -12.58
N LYS A 14 -27.88 -20.59 -12.68
CA LYS A 14 -28.13 -19.86 -13.93
C LYS A 14 -26.88 -19.13 -14.41
N LEU A 15 -26.44 -18.12 -13.66
CA LEU A 15 -25.37 -17.21 -14.12
C LEU A 15 -23.98 -17.82 -14.01
N LEU A 16 -23.70 -18.61 -12.97
CA LEU A 16 -22.37 -19.21 -12.79
C LEU A 16 -22.03 -20.23 -13.90
N PRO A 17 -22.95 -21.14 -14.30
CA PRO A 17 -22.71 -21.99 -15.47
C PRO A 17 -22.55 -21.20 -16.77
N GLU A 18 -23.35 -20.15 -16.97
CA GLU A 18 -23.27 -19.28 -18.15
C GLU A 18 -21.94 -18.52 -18.21
N TRP A 19 -21.46 -18.02 -17.07
CA TRP A 19 -20.13 -17.42 -16.95
C TRP A 19 -19.05 -18.38 -17.45
N TYR A 20 -19.04 -19.62 -16.96
CA TYR A 20 -18.05 -20.59 -17.40
C TYR A 20 -18.17 -20.95 -18.88
N LYS A 21 -19.39 -20.96 -19.45
CA LYS A 21 -19.57 -21.12 -20.90
C LYS A 21 -18.95 -19.97 -21.67
N LYS A 22 -19.21 -18.72 -21.27
CA LYS A 22 -18.65 -17.52 -21.91
C LYS A 22 -17.12 -17.46 -21.80
N VAL A 23 -16.57 -17.74 -20.62
CA VAL A 23 -15.11 -17.81 -20.42
C VAL A 23 -14.48 -18.87 -21.34
N ALA A 24 -15.12 -20.02 -21.52
CA ALA A 24 -14.66 -21.07 -22.42
C ALA A 24 -14.78 -20.69 -23.91
N GLU A 25 -15.87 -19.99 -24.30
CA GLU A 25 -16.06 -19.46 -25.66
C GLU A 25 -14.90 -18.52 -26.06
N PHE A 26 -14.44 -17.68 -25.13
CA PHE A 26 -13.31 -16.76 -25.34
C PHE A 26 -11.93 -17.38 -25.08
N LYS A 27 -11.84 -18.70 -24.85
CA LYS A 27 -10.59 -19.45 -24.59
C LYS A 27 -9.75 -18.90 -23.42
N LEU A 28 -10.40 -18.28 -22.43
CA LEU A 28 -9.73 -17.78 -21.23
C LEU A 28 -9.65 -18.87 -20.16
N SER A 29 -8.74 -18.71 -19.20
CA SER A 29 -8.60 -19.62 -18.08
C SER A 29 -9.89 -19.66 -17.26
N LYS A 30 -10.33 -20.86 -16.87
CA LYS A 30 -11.56 -21.06 -16.10
C LYS A 30 -11.35 -20.56 -14.67
N GLN A 31 -11.59 -19.27 -14.46
CA GLN A 31 -11.48 -18.62 -13.17
C GLN A 31 -12.79 -17.93 -12.78
N LEU A 32 -12.98 -17.79 -11.47
CA LEU A 32 -14.10 -17.08 -10.89
C LEU A 32 -13.66 -15.67 -10.54
N MET A 33 -14.52 -14.68 -10.80
CA MET A 33 -14.25 -13.30 -10.42
C MET A 33 -13.99 -13.20 -8.90
N PRO A 34 -12.83 -12.65 -8.47
CA PRO A 34 -12.55 -12.39 -7.07
C PRO A 34 -13.60 -11.47 -6.47
N ARG A 35 -13.94 -11.70 -5.20
CA ARG A 35 -14.84 -10.81 -4.46
C ARG A 35 -14.05 -9.74 -3.74
N ASP A 36 -14.63 -8.56 -3.71
CA ASP A 36 -14.17 -7.53 -2.82
C ASP A 36 -14.58 -7.83 -1.37
N VAL A 37 -13.60 -7.84 -0.47
CA VAL A 37 -13.72 -8.20 0.94
C VAL A 37 -13.11 -7.08 1.76
N SER A 38 -13.92 -6.37 2.56
CA SER A 38 -13.48 -5.20 3.32
C SER A 38 -12.28 -5.45 4.24
N THR A 39 -12.13 -6.68 4.74
CA THR A 39 -11.03 -7.07 5.65
C THR A 39 -9.75 -7.48 4.91
N ARG A 40 -9.77 -7.63 3.58
CA ARG A 40 -8.60 -7.98 2.77
C ARG A 40 -8.20 -6.78 1.93
N TRP A 41 -7.08 -6.15 2.27
CA TRP A 41 -6.70 -4.84 1.72
C TRP A 41 -6.56 -4.82 0.19
N ASN A 42 -6.14 -5.94 -0.41
CA ASN A 42 -5.89 -6.04 -1.84
C ASN A 42 -7.12 -6.51 -2.66
N SER A 43 -8.25 -6.84 -2.01
CA SER A 43 -9.37 -7.47 -2.71
C SER A 43 -10.03 -6.59 -3.76
N THR A 44 -10.06 -5.26 -3.54
CA THR A 44 -10.61 -4.32 -4.52
C THR A 44 -9.71 -4.28 -5.76
N PHE A 45 -8.39 -4.24 -5.56
CA PHE A 45 -7.42 -4.30 -6.66
C PHE A 45 -7.53 -5.62 -7.42
N ASP A 46 -7.47 -6.76 -6.73
CA ASP A 46 -7.57 -8.12 -7.32
C ASP A 46 -8.86 -8.27 -8.16
N MET A 47 -9.97 -7.72 -7.69
CA MET A 47 -11.25 -7.74 -8.41
C MET A 47 -11.24 -6.88 -9.67
N ILE A 48 -10.63 -5.70 -9.63
CA ILE A 48 -10.54 -4.79 -10.78
C ILE A 48 -9.57 -5.34 -11.82
N ASP A 49 -8.41 -5.84 -11.38
CA ASP A 49 -7.40 -6.46 -12.23
C ASP A 49 -7.99 -7.62 -13.04
N PHE A 50 -8.70 -8.52 -12.34
CA PHE A 50 -9.44 -9.60 -12.99
C PHE A 50 -10.52 -9.08 -13.94
N ALA A 51 -11.29 -8.07 -13.55
CA ALA A 51 -12.36 -7.55 -14.40
C ALA A 51 -11.84 -6.94 -15.71
N LEU A 52 -10.67 -6.32 -15.68
CA LEU A 52 -10.04 -5.74 -16.87
C LEU A 52 -9.49 -6.84 -17.79
N GLU A 53 -8.92 -7.91 -17.24
CA GLU A 53 -8.48 -9.08 -18.03
C GLU A 53 -9.67 -9.82 -18.67
N TYR A 54 -10.75 -10.00 -17.91
CA TYR A 54 -11.95 -10.73 -18.32
C TYR A 54 -13.06 -9.82 -18.87
N ARG A 55 -12.70 -8.65 -19.40
CA ARG A 55 -13.65 -7.64 -19.89
C ARG A 55 -14.59 -8.19 -20.96
N VAL A 56 -14.06 -8.89 -21.96
CA VAL A 56 -14.87 -9.41 -23.09
C VAL A 56 -15.95 -10.41 -22.64
N PRO A 57 -15.64 -11.43 -21.82
CA PRO A 57 -16.67 -12.27 -21.20
C PRO A 57 -17.66 -11.51 -20.32
N LEU A 58 -17.20 -10.49 -19.58
CA LEU A 58 -18.04 -9.70 -18.69
C LEU A 58 -19.06 -8.86 -19.46
N ASP A 59 -18.63 -8.19 -20.52
CA ASP A 59 -19.51 -7.44 -21.40
C ASP A 59 -20.52 -8.41 -22.06
N ALA A 60 -20.05 -9.57 -22.56
CA ALA A 60 -20.92 -10.56 -23.19
C ALA A 60 -21.99 -11.16 -22.26
N ILE A 61 -21.68 -11.41 -20.98
CA ILE A 61 -22.67 -11.92 -20.02
C ILE A 61 -23.63 -10.82 -19.54
N SER A 62 -23.18 -9.55 -19.49
CA SER A 62 -24.03 -8.43 -19.10
C SER A 62 -25.01 -7.99 -20.18
N SER A 63 -24.60 -8.08 -21.46
CA SER A 63 -25.45 -7.69 -22.59
C SER A 63 -26.50 -8.76 -22.97
N ASP A 64 -26.38 -9.98 -22.46
CA ASP A 64 -27.38 -11.04 -22.67
C ASP A 64 -28.65 -10.75 -21.85
N CYS A 65 -29.75 -10.46 -22.54
CA CYS A 65 -31.03 -10.07 -21.94
C CYS A 65 -31.63 -11.17 -21.05
N ASN A 66 -31.22 -12.43 -21.22
CA ASN A 66 -31.70 -13.53 -20.40
C ASN A 66 -31.16 -13.50 -18.97
N ASN A 67 -30.11 -12.74 -18.72
CA ASN A 67 -29.33 -12.82 -17.48
C ASN A 67 -29.77 -11.80 -16.42
N ASP A 68 -30.66 -10.86 -16.73
CA ASP A 68 -31.04 -9.73 -15.85
C ASP A 68 -29.80 -8.99 -15.27
N LEU A 69 -28.74 -8.91 -16.08
CA LEU A 69 -27.47 -8.27 -15.76
C LEU A 69 -27.25 -6.95 -16.50
N GLN A 70 -28.14 -6.57 -17.42
CA GLN A 70 -28.04 -5.35 -18.22
C GLN A 70 -27.96 -4.08 -17.36
N ALA A 71 -28.60 -4.06 -16.18
CA ALA A 71 -28.48 -2.97 -15.22
C ALA A 71 -27.07 -2.79 -14.61
N PHE A 72 -26.16 -3.74 -14.85
CA PHE A 72 -24.77 -3.73 -14.40
C PHE A 72 -23.77 -3.68 -15.55
N GLU A 73 -24.25 -3.48 -16.79
CA GLU A 73 -23.42 -3.23 -17.95
C GLU A 73 -22.61 -1.96 -17.73
N LEU A 74 -21.30 -2.05 -17.95
CA LEU A 74 -20.36 -0.96 -17.70
C LEU A 74 -20.13 -0.19 -19.00
N THR A 75 -20.19 1.12 -18.89
CA THR A 75 -19.86 2.03 -19.99
C THR A 75 -18.36 2.10 -20.22
N GLU A 76 -17.93 2.51 -21.43
CA GLU A 76 -16.51 2.74 -21.74
C GLU A 76 -15.84 3.70 -20.75
N THR A 77 -16.57 4.71 -20.28
CA THR A 77 -16.07 5.67 -19.29
C THR A 77 -15.85 5.01 -17.93
N GLU A 78 -16.75 4.11 -17.49
CA GLU A 78 -16.57 3.39 -16.23
C GLU A 78 -15.39 2.40 -16.30
N TRP A 79 -15.18 1.77 -17.46
CA TRP A 79 -14.01 0.95 -17.72
C TRP A 79 -12.70 1.75 -17.68
N LEU A 80 -12.71 2.98 -18.21
CA LEU A 80 -11.57 3.90 -18.11
C LEU A 80 -11.26 4.26 -16.66
N ILE A 81 -12.29 4.59 -15.86
CA ILE A 81 -12.14 4.88 -14.42
C ILE A 81 -11.59 3.67 -13.67
N ALA A 82 -12.08 2.46 -13.99
CA ALA A 82 -11.57 1.23 -13.39
C ALA A 82 -10.08 1.01 -13.69
N LYS A 83 -9.64 1.31 -14.93
CA LYS A 83 -8.23 1.25 -15.31
C LYS A 83 -7.38 2.29 -14.56
N GLN A 84 -7.84 3.54 -14.48
CA GLN A 84 -7.15 4.59 -13.71
C GLN A 84 -7.02 4.19 -12.23
N LEU A 85 -8.06 3.57 -11.67
CA LEU A 85 -8.04 3.09 -10.29
C LEU A 85 -7.10 1.89 -10.10
N GLN A 86 -7.04 0.97 -11.06
CA GLN A 86 -6.08 -0.15 -11.05
C GLN A 86 -4.64 0.38 -11.00
N ASP A 87 -4.31 1.34 -11.86
CA ASP A 87 -2.96 1.90 -11.95
C ASP A 87 -2.53 2.53 -10.62
N ILE A 88 -3.41 3.33 -9.99
CA ILE A 88 -3.15 3.98 -8.69
C ILE A 88 -2.97 2.95 -7.57
N LEU A 89 -3.78 1.89 -7.55
CA LEU A 89 -3.74 0.89 -6.48
C LEU A 89 -2.62 -0.14 -6.65
N LYS A 90 -2.09 -0.31 -7.86
CA LYS A 90 -1.12 -1.36 -8.20
C LYS A 90 0.15 -1.28 -7.36
N ASP A 91 0.76 -0.11 -7.28
CA ASP A 91 2.06 0.06 -6.63
C ASP A 91 1.96 -0.16 -5.12
N ALA A 92 0.93 0.41 -4.48
CA ALA A 92 0.63 0.16 -3.07
C ALA A 92 0.36 -1.34 -2.80
N THR A 93 -0.43 -1.98 -3.64
CA THR A 93 -0.81 -3.40 -3.49
C THR A 93 0.41 -4.32 -3.64
N LEU A 94 1.27 -4.07 -4.62
CA LEU A 94 2.50 -4.84 -4.83
C LEU A 94 3.47 -4.69 -3.65
N PHE A 95 3.63 -3.48 -3.12
CA PHE A 95 4.51 -3.22 -1.98
C PHE A 95 4.10 -4.06 -0.76
N PHE A 96 2.82 -4.01 -0.36
CA PHE A 96 2.34 -4.76 0.80
C PHE A 96 2.24 -6.28 0.56
N SER A 97 2.15 -6.72 -0.69
CA SER A 97 2.14 -8.15 -1.01
C SER A 97 3.51 -8.81 -0.87
N GLN A 98 4.60 -8.03 -0.97
CA GLN A 98 5.98 -8.55 -0.88
C GLN A 98 6.53 -8.58 0.54
N VAL A 99 5.99 -7.74 1.44
CA VAL A 99 6.63 -7.44 2.71
C VAL A 99 5.96 -8.22 3.84
N THR A 100 6.76 -8.94 4.62
CA THR A 100 6.35 -9.35 5.97
C THR A 100 6.26 -8.08 6.81
N PRO A 101 5.08 -7.69 7.31
CA PRO A 101 4.90 -6.39 7.94
C PRO A 101 5.79 -6.32 9.18
N ASN A 102 6.81 -5.47 9.09
CA ASN A 102 7.62 -5.10 10.24
C ASN A 102 7.29 -3.64 10.60
N LEU A 103 7.38 -3.32 11.88
CA LEU A 103 7.00 -2.00 12.37
C LEU A 103 7.82 -0.88 11.69
N ALA A 104 9.09 -1.14 11.35
CA ALA A 104 9.97 -0.20 10.66
C ALA A 104 9.56 0.11 9.20
N THR A 105 8.76 -0.75 8.56
CA THR A 105 8.33 -0.58 7.16
C THR A 105 7.08 0.26 7.00
N VAL A 106 6.40 0.61 8.10
CA VAL A 106 5.15 1.38 8.07
C VAL A 106 5.36 2.76 7.46
N ILE A 107 6.36 3.51 7.93
CA ILE A 107 6.67 4.86 7.42
C ILE A 107 7.11 4.80 5.94
N PRO A 108 8.06 3.93 5.54
CA PRO A 108 8.39 3.78 4.12
C PRO A 108 7.22 3.39 3.22
N ALA A 109 6.29 2.55 3.71
CA ALA A 109 5.11 2.19 2.96
C ALA A 109 4.21 3.41 2.72
N MET A 110 3.99 4.22 3.75
CA MET A 110 3.19 5.44 3.65
C MET A 110 3.83 6.46 2.69
N ASP A 111 5.16 6.62 2.74
CA ASP A 111 5.88 7.55 1.85
C ASP A 111 5.73 7.15 0.38
N ILE A 112 5.85 5.84 0.09
CA ILE A 112 5.65 5.30 -1.27
C ILE A 112 4.20 5.54 -1.74
N ILE A 113 3.21 5.40 -0.86
CA ILE A 113 1.81 5.66 -1.20
C ILE A 113 1.59 7.15 -1.51
N ASP A 114 2.16 8.06 -0.72
CA ASP A 114 2.04 9.49 -1.03
C ASP A 114 2.74 9.85 -2.34
N GLU A 115 3.94 9.32 -2.58
CA GLU A 115 4.70 9.55 -3.80
C GLU A 115 3.94 9.04 -5.04
N THR A 116 3.38 7.83 -4.98
CA THR A 116 2.57 7.26 -6.07
C THR A 116 1.34 8.12 -6.35
N PHE A 117 0.62 8.57 -5.31
CA PHE A 117 -0.50 9.49 -5.48
C PHE A 117 -0.08 10.82 -6.12
N MET A 118 1.04 11.41 -5.69
CA MET A 118 1.59 12.63 -6.30
C MET A 118 1.96 12.40 -7.77
N ASN A 119 2.66 11.32 -8.08
CA ASN A 119 3.07 10.98 -9.43
C ASN A 119 1.88 10.78 -10.36
N HIS A 120 0.82 10.09 -9.89
CA HIS A 120 -0.39 9.94 -10.69
C HIS A 120 -1.11 11.27 -10.90
N LEU A 121 -1.23 12.12 -9.88
CA LEU A 121 -1.83 13.45 -10.00
C LEU A 121 -1.07 14.37 -10.97
N LEU A 122 0.26 14.28 -11.01
CA LEU A 122 1.13 15.10 -11.86
C LEU A 122 1.19 14.60 -13.30
N ASN A 123 1.24 13.27 -13.50
CA ASN A 123 1.47 12.68 -14.81
C ASN A 123 0.18 12.52 -15.63
N HIS A 124 -0.98 12.38 -14.99
CA HIS A 124 -2.25 12.21 -15.70
C HIS A 124 -3.01 13.53 -15.79
N GLN A 125 -2.73 14.31 -16.84
CA GLN A 125 -3.48 15.52 -17.20
C GLN A 125 -4.98 15.29 -17.51
N CYS A 126 -5.48 14.04 -17.42
CA CYS A 126 -6.87 13.66 -17.72
C CYS A 126 -7.39 12.58 -16.73
N LEU A 127 -7.06 12.70 -15.44
CA LEU A 127 -7.74 11.94 -14.40
C LEU A 127 -9.22 12.36 -14.33
N ASP A 128 -10.10 11.37 -14.15
CA ASP A 128 -11.50 11.68 -13.88
C ASP A 128 -11.61 12.47 -12.56
N VAL A 129 -12.57 13.41 -12.50
CA VAL A 129 -12.80 14.27 -11.33
C VAL A 129 -13.07 13.43 -10.07
N SER A 130 -13.76 12.30 -10.21
CA SER A 130 -14.05 11.40 -9.08
C SER A 130 -12.79 10.78 -8.49
N ILE A 131 -11.83 10.39 -9.34
CA ILE A 131 -10.54 9.85 -8.90
C ILE A 131 -9.72 10.94 -8.23
N HIS A 132 -9.69 12.15 -8.79
CA HIS A 132 -8.97 13.28 -8.18
C HIS A 132 -9.49 13.59 -6.77
N VAL A 133 -10.81 13.63 -6.57
CA VAL A 133 -11.42 13.84 -5.25
C VAL A 133 -11.08 12.68 -4.31
N SER A 134 -11.16 11.44 -4.79
CA SER A 134 -10.88 10.24 -4.01
C SER A 134 -9.42 10.19 -3.53
N VAL A 135 -8.46 10.50 -4.41
CA VAL A 135 -7.04 10.57 -4.06
C VAL A 135 -6.80 11.66 -3.02
N ASN A 136 -7.40 12.85 -3.18
CA ASN A 136 -7.27 13.91 -2.18
C ASN A 136 -7.84 13.53 -0.81
N LEU A 137 -8.95 12.79 -0.78
CA LEU A 137 -9.48 12.23 0.47
C LEU A 137 -8.53 11.19 1.07
N ALA A 138 -7.99 10.29 0.26
CA ALA A 138 -7.02 9.30 0.68
C ALA A 138 -5.77 9.95 1.29
N LYS A 139 -5.27 11.05 0.70
CA LYS A 139 -4.15 11.83 1.24
C LYS A 139 -4.48 12.48 2.58
N LYS A 140 -5.68 13.03 2.76
CA LYS A 140 -6.11 13.54 4.07
C LYS A 140 -6.14 12.43 5.12
N THR A 141 -6.61 11.25 4.75
CA THR A 141 -6.59 10.09 5.65
C THR A 141 -5.16 9.63 5.95
N LEU A 142 -4.27 9.63 4.95
CA LEU A 142 -2.87 9.28 5.12
C LEU A 142 -2.18 10.27 6.07
N ASN A 143 -2.36 11.58 5.87
CA ASN A 143 -1.85 12.62 6.75
C ASN A 143 -2.36 12.45 8.19
N HIS A 144 -3.64 12.12 8.39
CA HIS A 144 -4.18 11.84 9.73
C HIS A 144 -3.49 10.64 10.42
N TYR A 145 -3.03 9.64 9.65
CA TYR A 145 -2.24 8.54 10.21
C TYR A 145 -0.78 8.93 10.45
N TYR A 146 -0.20 9.80 9.61
CA TYR A 146 1.09 10.43 9.91
C TYR A 146 1.04 11.24 11.20
N ASP A 147 0.04 12.12 11.36
CA ASP A 147 -0.15 12.93 12.57
C ASP A 147 -0.28 12.05 13.82
N LYS A 148 -0.91 10.87 13.70
CA LYS A 148 -1.01 9.90 14.80
C LYS A 148 0.29 9.17 15.09
N THR A 149 1.14 9.01 14.08
CA THR A 149 2.50 8.51 14.28
C THR A 149 3.23 9.58 15.10
N ASP A 150 3.26 10.82 14.60
CA ASP A 150 3.92 12.03 15.15
C ASP A 150 3.45 12.50 16.55
N LEU A 151 2.31 12.02 17.05
CA LEU A 151 1.71 12.46 18.33
C LEU A 151 1.62 11.36 19.38
N SER A 152 2.03 10.13 19.06
CA SER A 152 1.89 8.99 19.98
C SER A 152 3.23 8.63 20.62
N GLU A 153 3.21 8.02 21.82
CA GLU A 153 4.40 7.40 22.45
C GLU A 153 5.12 6.39 21.52
N ILE A 154 4.50 6.02 20.39
CA ILE A 154 5.06 5.17 19.36
C ILE A 154 6.20 5.88 18.61
N ASP A 155 6.26 7.22 18.53
CA ASP A 155 7.42 7.92 17.94
C ASP A 155 8.72 7.73 18.71
N SER A 156 8.62 7.59 20.03
CA SER A 156 9.75 7.19 20.89
C SER A 156 10.28 5.80 20.51
N PHE A 157 9.59 5.04 19.65
CA PHE A 157 9.99 3.69 19.23
C PHE A 157 10.14 3.52 17.71
N LEU A 158 9.23 4.05 16.90
CA LEU A 158 9.16 3.88 15.44
C LEU A 158 10.26 4.62 14.69
N LEU A 159 10.45 5.92 14.99
CA LEU A 159 11.52 6.71 14.39
C LEU A 159 12.91 6.20 14.78
N PRO A 160 13.19 5.89 16.06
CA PRO A 160 14.44 5.24 16.47
C PRO A 160 14.63 3.90 15.76
N LEU A 161 13.60 3.07 15.62
CA LEU A 161 13.69 1.79 14.92
C LEU A 161 14.07 1.97 13.43
N LEU A 162 13.55 2.99 12.75
CA LEU A 162 13.91 3.30 11.37
C LEU A 162 15.35 3.82 11.24
N VAL A 163 15.81 4.65 12.20
CA VAL A 163 17.19 5.15 12.27
C VAL A 163 18.19 4.03 12.63
N LEU A 164 17.78 3.09 13.47
CA LEU A 164 18.58 1.93 13.88
C LEU A 164 18.55 0.81 12.84
N HIS A 165 17.62 0.84 11.88
CA HIS A 165 17.57 -0.15 10.81
C HIS A 165 18.81 -0.04 9.90
N PRO A 166 19.57 -1.13 9.69
CA PRO A 166 20.84 -1.11 8.95
C PRO A 166 20.73 -0.53 7.53
N CYS A 167 19.57 -0.72 6.88
CA CYS A 167 19.34 -0.28 5.50
C CYS A 167 18.81 1.16 5.35
N HIS A 168 18.18 1.74 6.38
CA HIS A 168 17.46 3.02 6.24
C HIS A 168 18.24 4.17 6.87
N LYS A 169 18.68 4.05 8.13
CA LYS A 169 19.50 5.03 8.87
C LYS A 169 19.05 6.47 8.59
N LEU A 170 20.00 7.42 8.54
CA LEU A 170 19.73 8.82 8.19
C LEU A 170 19.72 9.06 6.67
N ALA A 171 20.16 8.07 5.88
CA ALA A 171 20.22 8.17 4.43
C ALA A 171 18.81 8.09 3.81
N TYR A 172 17.91 7.35 4.44
CA TYR A 172 16.50 7.24 4.04
C TYR A 172 15.80 8.60 4.08
N PHE A 173 15.84 9.30 5.22
CA PHE A 173 15.17 10.60 5.37
C PHE A 173 15.65 11.65 4.37
N LYS A 174 16.95 11.63 4.03
CA LYS A 174 17.51 12.49 2.98
C LYS A 174 17.00 12.13 1.58
N ARG A 175 16.78 10.83 1.31
CA ARG A 175 16.28 10.34 0.02
C ARG A 175 14.78 10.59 -0.14
N ALA A 176 14.02 10.39 0.94
CA ALA A 176 12.59 10.67 1.01
C ALA A 176 12.28 12.18 1.06
N SER A 177 13.31 13.05 1.03
CA SER A 177 13.17 14.51 1.04
C SER A 177 12.35 15.06 2.23
N TRP A 178 12.48 14.41 3.39
CA TRP A 178 11.84 14.89 4.62
C TRP A 178 12.43 16.24 5.05
N LEU A 179 11.62 17.07 5.73
CA LEU A 179 12.08 18.38 6.20
C LEU A 179 13.31 18.22 7.13
N PRO A 180 14.36 19.04 6.96
CA PRO A 180 15.56 18.98 7.80
C PRO A 180 15.29 19.17 9.29
N GLU A 181 14.23 19.92 9.61
CA GLU A 181 13.75 20.15 10.98
C GLU A 181 13.35 18.82 11.63
N TRP A 182 12.59 18.00 10.91
CA TRP A 182 12.13 16.70 11.41
C TRP A 182 13.31 15.75 11.66
N ILE A 183 14.29 15.72 10.75
CA ILE A 183 15.53 14.92 10.92
C ILE A 183 16.29 15.35 12.20
N THR A 184 16.24 16.62 12.54
CA THR A 184 16.92 17.17 13.72
C THR A 184 16.17 16.79 14.99
N THR A 185 14.85 16.99 15.00
CA THR A 185 13.96 16.57 16.11
C THR A 185 14.08 15.07 16.39
N THR A 186 14.11 14.23 15.36
CA THR A 186 14.31 12.77 15.51
C THR A 186 15.62 12.43 16.23
N LYS A 187 16.73 13.09 15.86
CA LYS A 187 18.02 12.86 16.49
C LYS A 187 18.00 13.23 17.97
N GLU A 188 17.36 14.35 18.29
CA GLU A 188 17.23 14.81 19.68
C GLU A 188 16.41 13.82 20.51
N ILE A 189 15.30 13.32 19.99
CA ILE A 189 14.47 12.31 20.65
C ILE A 189 15.28 11.03 20.93
N ILE A 190 15.96 10.48 19.91
CA ILE A 190 16.79 9.27 20.05
C ILE A 190 17.90 9.48 21.08
N HIS A 191 18.55 10.65 21.04
CA HIS A 191 19.65 10.97 21.93
C HIS A 191 19.18 11.13 23.39
N ASN A 192 17.98 11.69 23.59
CA ASN A 192 17.36 11.82 24.90
C ASN A 192 16.91 10.46 25.45
N GLU A 193 16.26 9.62 24.64
CA GLU A 193 15.90 8.23 24.98
C GLU A 193 17.14 7.40 25.36
N TYR A 194 18.22 7.51 24.57
CA TYR A 194 19.47 6.83 24.87
C TYR A 194 20.05 7.27 26.22
N LYS A 195 20.06 8.58 26.50
CA LYS A 195 20.52 9.13 27.79
C LYS A 195 19.67 8.67 28.97
N LEU A 196 18.35 8.51 28.78
CA LEU A 196 17.42 8.05 29.81
C LEU A 196 17.57 6.54 30.08
N SER A 197 17.69 5.74 29.03
CA SER A 197 17.79 4.28 29.10
C SER A 197 19.19 3.78 29.49
N TYR A 198 20.22 4.53 29.11
CA TYR A 198 21.63 4.27 29.44
C TYR A 198 22.21 5.51 30.11
N PRO A 199 21.90 5.75 31.41
CA PRO A 199 22.59 6.77 32.16
C PRO A 199 24.09 6.47 32.07
N GLN A 200 24.86 7.46 31.61
CA GLN A 200 26.31 7.33 31.56
C GLN A 200 26.79 7.11 33.00
N ASN A 201 27.14 5.86 33.34
CA ASN A 201 28.06 5.65 34.44
C ASN A 201 29.34 6.38 34.04
N GLU A 202 29.65 7.48 34.71
CA GLU A 202 30.85 8.32 34.54
C GLU A 202 32.16 7.60 34.90
N ASP A 203 32.26 6.28 34.67
CA ASP A 203 33.46 5.48 34.93
C ASP A 203 33.79 4.57 33.74
N LEU A 204 34.02 5.20 32.59
CA LEU A 204 34.95 4.66 31.59
C LEU A 204 35.88 5.80 31.18
N THR A 205 36.84 6.08 32.07
CA THR A 205 38.06 6.82 31.74
C THR A 205 38.69 6.21 30.49
N GLU A 206 39.09 7.09 29.56
CA GLU A 206 39.63 6.79 28.22
C GLU A 206 40.83 5.82 28.21
N ASP A 207 41.45 5.52 29.36
CA ASP A 207 42.57 4.58 29.48
C ASP A 207 42.18 3.09 29.40
N LYS A 208 40.89 2.71 29.48
CA LYS A 208 40.48 1.28 29.38
C LYS A 208 40.06 0.83 27.98
N ALA A 209 39.83 1.75 27.04
CA ALA A 209 39.44 1.41 25.67
C ALA A 209 40.63 0.88 24.84
N GLU A 210 41.84 1.40 25.05
CA GLU A 210 43.04 0.88 24.38
C GLU A 210 43.45 -0.51 24.89
N LEU A 211 43.25 -0.82 26.17
CA LEU A 211 43.59 -2.14 26.73
C LEU A 211 42.62 -3.25 26.26
N ALA A 212 41.35 -2.90 26.01
CA ALA A 212 40.35 -3.84 25.50
C ALA A 212 40.55 -4.16 24.00
N LEU A 213 40.96 -3.18 23.19
CA LEU A 213 41.26 -3.41 21.77
C LEU A 213 42.56 -4.18 21.56
N ALA A 214 43.56 -4.03 22.44
CA ALA A 214 44.80 -4.79 22.37
C ALA A 214 44.64 -6.28 22.73
N THR A 215 43.67 -6.63 23.58
CA THR A 215 43.46 -8.04 24.00
C THR A 215 42.72 -8.87 22.95
N VAL A 216 41.88 -8.25 22.12
CA VAL A 216 41.11 -8.95 21.07
C VAL A 216 41.94 -9.20 19.79
N CYS A 217 43.06 -8.52 19.59
CA CYS A 217 43.95 -8.73 18.43
C CYS A 217 45.08 -9.76 18.66
N CYS A 218 45.16 -10.43 19.81
CA CYS A 218 46.23 -11.39 20.13
C CYS A 218 45.75 -12.78 20.60
N GLN A 219 44.53 -13.20 20.25
CA GLN A 219 44.07 -14.59 20.42
C GLN A 219 43.50 -15.16 19.14
#